data_AF-A0A7J2HLH6-F1
#
_entry.id   AF-A0A7J2HLH6-F1
#
_cell.length_a   1.000
_cell.length_b   1.000
_cell.length_c   1.000
_cell.angle_alpha   90.00
_cell.angle_beta   90.00
_cell.angle_gamma   90.00
#
_symmetry.space_group_name_H-M   'P 1'
#
loop_
_entity.id
_entity.type
_entity.pdbx_description
1 polymer ?
#
loop_
_entity_poly.entity_id
_entity_poly.type
_entity_poly.pdbx_seq_one_letter_code
_entity_poly.pdbx_strand_id
1 'polypeptide(L)'
;IEIPVLWKFEIGYKWGCDWALKWYEKKFGHKAPIIGEDSRYGSGPNWKDGMYCPPETPGECWYKGRVLWTYTGTFSDITKGYEAAKPMYAKGAIAVYNIAGPLGLGINRAVKEIAEAKGLKMGPPFWIGVDADQDWINPGFVIVSMVKRVDRGVYYATKLTVEGKFREVVKEYNGVMTLGIGTKILGTLMEGISASTLKDLDEFVEMGVRAEKLTGKKVLPMPPDQIKETVKKMRESVAPWIWEAAKELEDKIRNGEVEVPCVFTKEKIDYWRSILG
;
A
#
# COMPACT_ATOMS: atom_id res chain seq x y z
N ILE A 1 18.17 8.21 -0.46
CA ILE A 1 18.38 7.96 -1.91
C ILE A 1 17.01 7.71 -2.52
N GLU A 2 16.58 8.59 -3.42
CA GLU A 2 15.43 8.33 -4.29
C GLU A 2 15.92 7.47 -5.46
N ILE A 3 15.25 6.37 -5.74
CA ILE A 3 15.55 5.52 -6.89
C ILE A 3 14.30 5.41 -7.77
N PRO A 4 14.44 5.34 -9.11
CA PRO A 4 13.29 5.35 -10.02
C PRO A 4 12.24 4.29 -9.72
N VAL A 5 12.66 3.11 -9.26
CA VAL A 5 11.72 2.04 -8.91
C VAL A 5 10.79 2.41 -7.76
N LEU A 6 11.17 3.36 -6.89
CA LEU A 6 10.32 3.82 -5.78
C LEU A 6 9.33 4.91 -6.21
N TRP A 7 9.58 5.60 -7.32
CA TRP A 7 8.68 6.65 -7.84
C TRP A 7 7.32 6.09 -8.24
N LYS A 8 7.27 4.91 -8.87
CA LYS A 8 6.00 4.25 -9.19
C LYS A 8 5.18 3.87 -7.95
N PHE A 9 5.80 3.55 -6.82
CA PHE A 9 5.06 3.24 -5.59
C PHE A 9 4.53 4.52 -4.96
N GLU A 10 5.33 5.57 -4.89
CA GLU A 10 4.90 6.88 -4.41
C GLU A 10 3.70 7.38 -5.23
N ILE A 11 3.83 7.43 -6.56
CA ILE A 11 2.79 7.96 -7.43
C ILE A 11 1.58 7.04 -7.50
N GLY A 12 1.78 5.71 -7.57
CA GLY A 12 0.66 4.77 -7.53
C GLY A 12 -0.18 4.91 -6.25
N TYR A 13 0.46 5.12 -5.09
CA TYR A 13 -0.24 5.35 -3.84
C TYR A 13 -0.97 6.70 -3.81
N LYS A 14 -0.30 7.79 -4.21
CA LYS A 14 -0.91 9.12 -4.33
C LYS A 14 -2.11 9.13 -5.27
N TRP A 15 -1.97 8.52 -6.44
CA TRP A 15 -3.02 8.41 -7.44
C TRP A 15 -4.19 7.55 -6.93
N GLY A 16 -3.91 6.45 -6.23
CA GLY A 16 -4.95 5.61 -5.63
C GLY A 16 -5.74 6.34 -4.54
N CYS A 17 -5.07 7.17 -3.73
CA CYS A 17 -5.73 8.04 -2.76
C CYS A 17 -6.64 9.07 -3.44
N ASP A 18 -6.19 9.72 -4.51
CA ASP A 18 -7.03 10.65 -5.29
C ASP A 18 -8.25 9.94 -5.90
N TRP A 19 -8.04 8.76 -6.51
CA TRP A 19 -9.13 7.94 -7.04
C TRP A 19 -10.16 7.61 -5.97
N ALA A 20 -9.73 7.16 -4.79
CA ALA A 20 -10.63 6.80 -3.69
C ALA A 20 -11.43 7.99 -3.16
N LEU A 21 -10.83 9.18 -3.11
CA LEU A 21 -11.50 10.41 -2.66
C LEU A 21 -12.53 10.89 -3.68
N LYS A 22 -12.23 10.80 -4.99
CA LYS A 22 -13.19 11.06 -6.07
C LYS A 22 -14.34 10.05 -6.07
N TRP A 23 -14.03 8.77 -5.85
CA TRP A 23 -15.03 7.72 -5.70
C TRP A 23 -15.96 8.01 -4.51
N TYR A 24 -15.40 8.41 -3.36
CA TYR A 24 -16.16 8.79 -2.17
C TYR A 24 -17.13 9.94 -2.47
N GLU A 25 -16.64 11.00 -3.11
CA GLU A 25 -17.45 12.16 -3.48
C GLU A 25 -18.61 11.78 -4.40
N LYS A 26 -18.34 10.94 -5.40
CA LYS A 26 -19.39 10.41 -6.29
C LYS A 26 -20.42 9.58 -5.53
N LYS A 27 -19.99 8.75 -4.57
CA LYS A 27 -20.89 7.87 -3.83
C LYS A 27 -21.78 8.61 -2.84
N PHE A 28 -21.23 9.59 -2.13
CA PHE A 28 -21.92 10.26 -1.01
C PHE A 28 -22.45 11.66 -1.36
N GLY A 29 -22.13 12.19 -2.54
CA GLY A 29 -22.58 13.51 -2.98
C GLY A 29 -21.92 14.67 -2.25
N HIS A 30 -20.88 14.39 -1.45
CA HIS A 30 -20.10 15.40 -0.76
C HIS A 30 -18.63 14.97 -0.64
N LYS A 31 -17.74 15.94 -0.50
CA LYS A 31 -16.30 15.69 -0.42
C LYS A 31 -15.92 14.99 0.88
N ALA A 32 -14.85 14.21 0.80
CA ALA A 32 -14.25 13.61 1.99
C ALA A 32 -13.64 14.70 2.89
N PRO A 33 -13.62 14.51 4.22
CA PRO A 33 -13.01 15.47 5.14
C PRO A 33 -11.55 15.78 4.80
N ILE A 34 -11.19 17.06 4.93
CA ILE A 34 -9.80 17.51 4.87
C ILE A 34 -9.10 17.10 6.18
N ILE A 35 -7.85 16.63 6.11
CA ILE A 35 -7.05 16.38 7.32
C ILE A 35 -6.51 17.73 7.81
N GLY A 36 -6.96 18.17 8.99
CA GLY A 36 -6.50 19.39 9.68
C GLY A 36 -7.39 20.62 9.43
N GLU A 37 -7.63 21.41 10.49
CA GLU A 37 -8.29 22.73 10.41
C GLU A 37 -7.43 23.77 9.66
N ASP A 38 -6.13 23.49 9.50
CA ASP A 38 -5.11 24.43 9.02
C ASP A 38 -4.81 24.32 7.51
N SER A 39 -5.57 23.54 6.73
CA SER A 39 -5.65 23.71 5.27
C SER A 39 -4.31 23.83 4.51
N ARG A 40 -3.22 23.18 4.96
CA ARG A 40 -1.85 23.44 4.48
C ARG A 40 -1.62 23.26 2.98
N TYR A 41 -2.57 22.65 2.28
CA TYR A 41 -2.54 22.52 0.83
C TYR A 41 -3.77 23.12 0.13
N GLY A 42 -4.94 23.25 0.77
CA GLY A 42 -6.23 23.46 0.08
C GLY A 42 -6.55 24.84 -0.51
N SER A 43 -5.63 25.81 -0.48
CA SER A 43 -5.94 27.21 -0.85
C SER A 43 -4.86 27.83 -1.73
N GLY A 44 -5.28 28.74 -2.61
CA GLY A 44 -4.40 29.49 -3.50
C GLY A 44 -4.92 29.56 -4.94
N PRO A 45 -4.17 30.20 -5.85
CA PRO A 45 -4.48 30.18 -7.27
C PRO A 45 -4.56 28.73 -7.77
N ASN A 46 -5.56 28.44 -8.61
CA ASN A 46 -5.83 27.11 -9.14
C ASN A 46 -6.36 26.09 -8.11
N TRP A 47 -6.82 26.54 -6.93
CA TRP A 47 -7.59 25.68 -6.02
C TRP A 47 -9.08 25.96 -6.16
N LYS A 48 -9.87 24.90 -6.25
CA LYS A 48 -11.34 24.98 -6.27
C LYS A 48 -11.92 23.91 -5.37
N ASP A 49 -12.73 24.34 -4.41
CA ASP A 49 -13.47 23.45 -3.50
C ASP A 49 -12.57 22.40 -2.82
N GLY A 50 -11.38 22.81 -2.36
CA GLY A 50 -10.40 21.95 -1.68
C GLY A 50 -9.58 21.01 -2.59
N MET A 51 -9.67 21.17 -3.91
CA MET A 51 -8.90 20.41 -4.89
C MET A 51 -8.01 21.34 -5.72
N TYR A 52 -6.86 20.84 -6.15
CA TYR A 52 -5.95 21.54 -7.03
C TYR A 52 -6.31 21.28 -8.50
N CYS A 53 -6.58 22.34 -9.25
CA CYS A 53 -7.04 22.33 -10.64
C CYS A 53 -5.99 23.06 -11.52
N PRO A 54 -4.89 22.40 -11.89
CA PRO A 54 -3.80 23.02 -12.62
C PRO A 54 -4.23 23.62 -13.97
N PRO A 55 -3.70 24.78 -14.38
CA PRO A 55 -4.03 25.41 -15.66
C PRO A 55 -3.58 24.59 -16.87
N GLU A 56 -2.60 23.70 -16.70
CA GLU A 56 -2.07 22.81 -17.74
C GLU A 56 -3.07 21.71 -18.14
N THR A 57 -4.01 21.35 -17.25
CA THR A 57 -5.09 20.39 -17.54
C THR A 57 -6.47 20.97 -17.20
N PRO A 58 -7.00 21.90 -18.02
CA PRO A 58 -8.27 22.55 -17.77
C PRO A 58 -9.42 21.54 -17.58
N GLY A 59 -10.12 21.63 -16.45
CA GLY A 59 -11.23 20.75 -16.10
C GLY A 59 -10.86 19.54 -15.24
N GLU A 60 -9.56 19.28 -15.03
CA GLU A 60 -9.11 18.25 -14.11
C GLU A 60 -8.71 18.84 -12.76
N CYS A 61 -9.26 18.29 -11.69
CA CYS A 61 -8.92 18.67 -10.32
C CYS A 61 -8.47 17.44 -9.52
N TRP A 62 -7.61 17.68 -8.54
CA TRP A 62 -6.89 16.64 -7.81
C TRP A 62 -6.89 16.88 -6.30
N TYR A 63 -7.04 15.81 -5.53
CA TYR A 63 -6.86 15.82 -4.08
C TYR A 63 -5.36 15.86 -3.75
N LYS A 64 -4.76 17.03 -3.91
CA LYS A 64 -3.34 17.30 -3.67
C LYS A 64 -2.98 17.36 -2.18
N GLY A 65 -1.77 16.97 -1.82
CA GLY A 65 -1.27 17.03 -0.45
C GLY A 65 -1.90 16.04 0.53
N ARG A 66 -2.55 14.98 0.03
CA ARG A 66 -3.24 13.96 0.86
C ARG A 66 -2.32 12.89 1.43
N VAL A 67 -1.15 12.71 0.83
CA VAL A 67 -0.18 11.69 1.21
C VAL A 67 1.09 12.37 1.70
N LEU A 68 1.50 12.04 2.92
CA LEU A 68 2.84 12.38 3.42
C LEU A 68 3.82 11.30 2.96
N TRP A 69 5.03 11.69 2.54
CA TRP A 69 6.07 10.74 2.15
C TRP A 69 7.43 11.18 2.67
N THR A 70 8.28 10.19 2.98
CA THR A 70 9.66 10.40 3.41
C THR A 70 10.53 9.29 2.83
N TYR A 71 11.58 9.64 2.09
CA TYR A 71 12.60 8.69 1.66
C TYR A 71 13.70 8.56 2.71
N THR A 72 13.79 7.41 3.36
CA THR A 72 14.80 7.14 4.41
C THR A 72 16.19 6.84 3.84
N GLY A 73 16.26 6.40 2.57
CA GLY A 73 17.50 6.04 1.89
C GLY A 73 18.13 4.73 2.35
N THR A 74 17.39 3.88 3.05
CA THR A 74 17.82 2.56 3.51
C THR A 74 16.61 1.63 3.68
N PHE A 75 16.83 0.32 3.59
CA PHE A 75 15.81 -0.72 3.75
C PHE A 75 15.91 -1.46 5.10
N SER A 76 16.94 -1.20 5.90
CA SER A 76 17.27 -2.01 7.09
C SER A 76 17.38 -1.23 8.38
N ASP A 77 17.41 0.11 8.33
CA ASP A 77 17.53 0.96 9.52
C ASP A 77 16.15 1.19 10.17
N ILE A 78 15.80 0.33 11.12
CA ILE A 78 14.51 0.39 11.85
C ILE A 78 14.32 1.72 12.58
N THR A 79 15.40 2.33 13.10
CA THR A 79 15.34 3.62 13.79
C THR A 79 14.86 4.72 12.86
N LYS A 80 15.41 4.78 11.64
CA LYS A 80 14.94 5.72 10.61
C LYS A 80 13.48 5.49 10.21
N GLY A 81 13.00 4.26 10.26
CA GLY A 81 11.58 3.95 10.04
C GLY A 81 10.67 4.58 11.09
N TYR A 82 11.08 4.51 12.36
CA TYR A 82 10.37 5.17 13.45
C TYR A 82 10.41 6.69 13.32
N GLU A 83 11.60 7.26 13.08
CA GLU A 83 11.81 8.70 12.91
C GLU A 83 11.03 9.28 11.72
N ALA A 84 10.82 8.50 10.67
CA ALA A 84 10.00 8.91 9.53
C ALA A 84 8.50 8.81 9.83
N ALA A 85 8.04 7.75 10.49
CA ALA A 85 6.62 7.47 10.72
C ALA A 85 6.00 8.33 11.82
N LYS A 86 6.71 8.54 12.93
CA LYS A 86 6.19 9.27 14.10
C LYS A 86 5.73 10.69 13.75
N PRO A 87 6.48 11.50 12.96
CA PRO A 87 6.02 12.81 12.51
C PRO A 87 4.82 12.75 11.55
N MET A 88 4.68 11.69 10.73
CA MET A 88 3.52 11.54 9.85
C MET A 88 2.24 11.35 10.67
N TYR A 89 2.27 10.47 11.68
CA TYR A 89 1.14 10.31 12.61
C TYR A 89 0.86 11.59 13.40
N ALA A 90 1.90 12.32 13.84
CA ALA A 90 1.73 13.61 14.50
C ALA A 90 1.06 14.68 13.61
N LYS A 91 1.24 14.56 12.28
CA LYS A 91 0.56 15.39 11.26
C LYS A 91 -0.84 14.86 10.87
N GLY A 92 -1.36 13.87 11.58
CA GLY A 92 -2.73 13.35 11.37
C GLY A 92 -2.84 12.24 10.33
N ALA A 93 -1.75 11.62 9.88
CA ALA A 93 -1.85 10.42 9.07
C ALA A 93 -2.60 9.33 9.84
N ILE A 94 -3.67 8.80 9.26
CA ILE A 94 -4.43 7.67 9.86
C ILE A 94 -3.72 6.34 9.66
N ALA A 95 -2.90 6.24 8.61
CA ALA A 95 -2.13 5.06 8.25
C ALA A 95 -0.77 5.45 7.66
N VAL A 96 0.26 4.63 7.88
CA VAL A 96 1.55 4.75 7.21
C VAL A 96 1.85 3.46 6.46
N TYR A 97 2.14 3.58 5.16
CA TYR A 97 2.45 2.45 4.28
C TYR A 97 3.95 2.22 4.16
N ASN A 98 4.38 1.00 4.48
CA ASN A 98 5.77 0.59 4.35
C ASN A 98 6.14 0.30 2.89
N ILE A 99 7.16 0.97 2.36
CA ILE A 99 7.78 0.62 1.06
C ILE A 99 9.31 0.52 1.26
N ALA A 100 9.72 -0.08 2.38
CA ALA A 100 11.10 -0.07 2.82
C ALA A 100 11.58 -1.37 3.48
N GLY A 101 10.93 -2.51 3.21
CA GLY A 101 11.37 -3.80 3.74
C GLY A 101 11.36 -3.86 5.28
N PRO A 102 12.36 -4.47 5.94
CA PRO A 102 12.43 -4.62 7.39
C PRO A 102 12.37 -3.31 8.19
N LEU A 103 12.80 -2.19 7.61
CA LEU A 103 12.69 -0.86 8.23
C LEU A 103 11.26 -0.53 8.69
N GLY A 104 10.24 -1.10 8.04
CA GLY A 104 8.83 -0.92 8.43
C GLY A 104 8.49 -1.33 9.86
N LEU A 105 9.33 -2.15 10.53
CA LEU A 105 9.20 -2.42 11.97
C LEU A 105 9.34 -1.14 12.81
N GLY A 106 9.96 -0.08 12.29
CA GLY A 106 9.99 1.24 12.91
C GLY A 106 8.62 1.92 12.92
N ILE A 107 7.80 1.71 11.88
CA ILE A 107 6.39 2.15 11.84
C ILE A 107 5.62 1.45 12.96
N ASN A 108 5.81 0.13 13.10
CA ASN A 108 5.18 -0.65 14.18
C ASN A 108 5.51 -0.09 15.57
N ARG A 109 6.77 0.29 15.81
CA ARG A 109 7.17 0.95 17.06
C ARG A 109 6.42 2.25 17.29
N ALA A 110 6.29 3.11 16.26
CA ALA A 110 5.57 4.37 16.37
C ALA A 110 4.07 4.15 16.67
N VAL A 111 3.45 3.18 15.98
CA VAL A 111 2.06 2.78 16.19
C VAL A 111 1.82 2.28 17.61
N LYS A 112 2.66 1.35 18.11
CA LYS A 112 2.54 0.81 19.47
C LYS A 112 2.61 1.91 20.52
N GLU A 113 3.60 2.80 20.40
CA GLU A 113 3.75 3.91 21.34
C GLU A 113 2.52 4.84 21.36
N ILE A 114 1.96 5.17 20.19
CA ILE A 114 0.75 6.00 20.10
C ILE A 114 -0.47 5.25 20.66
N ALA A 115 -0.60 3.97 20.35
CA ALA A 115 -1.71 3.14 20.80
C ALA A 115 -1.72 2.99 22.31
N GLU A 116 -0.57 2.66 22.90
CA GLU A 116 -0.38 2.50 24.34
C GLU A 116 -0.68 3.81 25.08
N ALA A 117 -0.13 4.93 24.62
CA ALA A 117 -0.38 6.25 25.22
C ALA A 117 -1.87 6.65 25.19
N LYS A 118 -2.64 6.17 24.21
CA LYS A 118 -4.08 6.43 24.05
C LYS A 118 -4.97 5.31 24.61
N GLY A 119 -4.40 4.24 25.16
CA GLY A 119 -5.14 3.07 25.62
C GLY A 119 -5.89 2.32 24.50
N LEU A 120 -5.46 2.46 23.25
CA LEU A 120 -6.11 1.85 22.09
C LEU A 120 -5.85 0.35 22.02
N LYS A 121 -6.86 -0.40 21.59
CA LYS A 121 -6.76 -1.84 21.28
C LYS A 121 -6.78 -2.15 19.80
N MET A 122 -7.23 -1.18 19.00
CA MET A 122 -7.16 -1.20 17.55
C MET A 122 -7.01 0.23 17.04
N GLY A 123 -6.58 0.37 15.79
CA GLY A 123 -6.35 1.66 15.18
C GLY A 123 -7.64 2.50 14.98
N PRO A 124 -7.50 3.71 14.42
CA PRO A 124 -6.23 4.34 14.02
C PRO A 124 -5.37 4.74 15.24
N PRO A 125 -4.02 4.76 15.13
CA PRO A 125 -3.23 4.72 13.89
C PRO A 125 -3.08 3.31 13.31
N PHE A 126 -2.97 3.22 11.98
CA PHE A 126 -2.70 1.97 11.28
C PHE A 126 -1.31 1.94 10.65
N TRP A 127 -0.76 0.74 10.51
CA TRP A 127 0.37 0.41 9.65
C TRP A 127 -0.17 -0.38 8.44
N ILE A 128 0.31 -0.07 7.24
CA ILE A 128 0.10 -0.90 6.05
C ILE A 128 1.40 -1.64 5.72
N GLY A 129 1.34 -2.97 5.74
CA GLY A 129 2.47 -3.85 5.47
C GLY A 129 2.86 -3.94 3.99
N VAL A 130 3.97 -4.64 3.68
CA VAL A 130 4.44 -4.85 2.31
C VAL A 130 5.15 -6.18 2.12
N ASP A 131 5.17 -6.63 0.86
CA ASP A 131 5.77 -7.87 0.36
C ASP A 131 5.04 -9.13 0.85
N ALA A 132 5.06 -9.36 2.16
CA ALA A 132 4.34 -10.43 2.83
C ALA A 132 3.03 -9.92 3.45
N ASP A 133 2.15 -10.84 3.87
CA ASP A 133 1.12 -10.48 4.85
C ASP A 133 1.78 -10.25 6.21
N GLN A 134 1.75 -9.00 6.67
CA GLN A 134 2.31 -8.54 7.94
C GLN A 134 1.22 -8.27 8.99
N ASP A 135 -0.03 -8.61 8.71
CA ASP A 135 -1.18 -8.26 9.54
C ASP A 135 -1.09 -8.91 10.93
N TRP A 136 -0.40 -10.05 11.01
CA TRP A 136 -0.12 -10.79 12.25
C TRP A 136 0.90 -10.11 13.17
N ILE A 137 1.70 -9.15 12.71
CA ILE A 137 2.83 -8.59 13.49
C ILE A 137 2.34 -7.69 14.64
N ASN A 138 1.28 -6.93 14.39
CA ASN A 138 0.62 -6.12 15.41
C ASN A 138 -0.91 -6.15 15.20
N PRO A 139 -1.56 -7.28 15.56
CA PRO A 139 -2.99 -7.47 15.35
C PRO A 139 -3.79 -6.33 15.99
N GLY A 140 -4.72 -5.75 15.22
CA GLY A 140 -5.49 -4.57 15.62
C GLY A 140 -4.91 -3.25 15.09
N PHE A 141 -3.67 -3.23 14.61
CA PHE A 141 -3.05 -2.01 14.08
C PHE A 141 -2.39 -2.16 12.71
N VAL A 142 -2.25 -3.36 12.16
CA VAL A 142 -1.86 -3.56 10.75
C VAL A 142 -3.13 -3.80 9.93
N ILE A 143 -3.63 -2.77 9.24
CA ILE A 143 -4.98 -2.83 8.63
C ILE A 143 -5.03 -3.74 7.41
N VAL A 144 -3.98 -3.69 6.60
CA VAL A 144 -3.80 -4.47 5.38
C VAL A 144 -2.32 -4.48 5.03
N SER A 145 -1.89 -5.44 4.22
CA SER A 145 -0.55 -5.51 3.65
C SER A 145 -0.62 -5.49 2.13
N MET A 146 0.25 -4.73 1.47
CA MET A 146 0.44 -4.81 0.03
C MET A 146 1.31 -6.04 -0.28
N VAL A 147 0.65 -7.17 -0.52
CA VAL A 147 1.32 -8.43 -0.81
C VAL A 147 1.96 -8.37 -2.19
N LYS A 148 3.26 -8.64 -2.24
CA LYS A 148 4.03 -8.75 -3.46
C LYS A 148 4.66 -10.14 -3.53
N ARG A 149 4.06 -11.00 -4.35
CA ARG A 149 4.41 -12.40 -4.54
C ARG A 149 5.71 -12.58 -5.35
N VAL A 150 6.83 -12.17 -4.77
CA VAL A 150 8.18 -12.43 -5.32
C VAL A 150 8.40 -13.94 -5.47
N ASP A 151 7.84 -14.75 -4.56
CA ASP A 151 7.78 -16.20 -4.63
C ASP A 151 7.13 -16.69 -5.94
N ARG A 152 5.99 -16.10 -6.35
CA ARG A 152 5.36 -16.42 -7.63
C ARG A 152 6.22 -15.99 -8.81
N GLY A 153 6.93 -14.86 -8.72
CA GLY A 153 7.86 -14.42 -9.76
C GLY A 153 8.96 -15.46 -10.02
N VAL A 154 9.57 -15.99 -8.95
CA VAL A 154 10.57 -17.07 -9.04
C VAL A 154 9.95 -18.34 -9.61
N TYR A 155 8.77 -18.72 -9.12
CA TYR A 155 8.03 -19.88 -9.62
C TYR A 155 7.73 -19.76 -11.12
N TYR A 156 7.21 -18.63 -11.59
CA TYR A 156 6.86 -18.42 -13.00
C TYR A 156 8.09 -18.45 -13.91
N ALA A 157 9.19 -17.79 -13.52
CA ALA A 157 10.44 -17.86 -14.27
C ALA A 157 10.98 -19.30 -14.39
N THR A 158 10.90 -20.06 -13.29
CA THR A 158 11.30 -21.47 -13.25
C THR A 158 10.41 -22.32 -14.14
N LYS A 159 9.09 -22.15 -14.03
CA LYS A 159 8.08 -22.83 -14.86
C LYS A 159 8.32 -22.58 -16.35
N LEU A 160 8.51 -21.32 -16.74
CA LEU A 160 8.80 -20.94 -18.14
C LEU A 160 10.11 -21.56 -18.65
N THR A 161 11.10 -21.72 -17.78
CA THR A 161 12.37 -22.39 -18.13
C THR A 161 12.15 -23.87 -18.38
N VAL A 162 11.44 -24.56 -17.49
CA VAL A 162 11.10 -25.99 -17.63
C VAL A 162 10.25 -26.24 -18.87
N GLU A 163 9.32 -25.34 -19.19
CA GLU A 163 8.48 -25.41 -20.39
C GLU A 163 9.19 -24.99 -21.69
N GLY A 164 10.47 -24.57 -21.63
CA GLY A 164 11.22 -24.11 -22.81
C GLY A 164 10.80 -22.74 -23.35
N LYS A 165 9.90 -22.02 -22.67
CA LYS A 165 9.34 -20.72 -23.09
C LYS A 165 10.10 -19.50 -22.56
N PHE A 166 11.09 -19.68 -21.68
CA PHE A 166 11.78 -18.57 -21.05
C PHE A 166 12.39 -17.56 -22.05
N ARG A 167 13.09 -18.05 -23.09
CA ARG A 167 13.70 -17.18 -24.09
C ARG A 167 12.68 -16.45 -24.96
N GLU A 168 11.54 -17.07 -25.23
CA GLU A 168 10.41 -16.46 -25.93
C GLU A 168 9.86 -15.29 -25.13
N VAL A 169 9.58 -15.50 -23.84
CA VAL A 169 9.12 -14.45 -22.93
C VAL A 169 10.13 -13.31 -22.81
N VAL A 170 11.43 -13.61 -22.68
CA VAL A 170 12.46 -12.57 -22.63
C VAL A 170 12.43 -11.70 -23.89
N LYS A 171 12.26 -12.30 -25.07
CA LYS A 171 12.17 -11.58 -26.34
C LYS A 171 10.88 -10.75 -26.44
N GLU A 172 9.73 -11.35 -26.15
CA GLU A 172 8.41 -10.71 -26.30
C GLU A 172 8.21 -9.55 -25.33
N TYR A 173 8.68 -9.70 -24.09
CA TYR A 173 8.49 -8.70 -23.03
C TYR A 173 9.75 -7.86 -22.77
N ASN A 174 10.70 -7.84 -23.72
CA ASN A 174 11.93 -7.06 -23.65
C ASN A 174 12.70 -7.20 -22.31
N GLY A 175 12.76 -8.44 -21.81
CA GLY A 175 13.43 -8.79 -20.55
C GLY A 175 12.71 -8.36 -19.27
N VAL A 176 11.51 -7.76 -19.32
CA VAL A 176 10.78 -7.29 -18.13
C VAL A 176 9.35 -7.83 -18.12
N MET A 177 9.06 -8.72 -17.18
CA MET A 177 7.70 -9.16 -16.87
C MET A 177 7.13 -8.34 -15.71
N THR A 178 5.95 -7.78 -15.92
CA THR A 178 5.18 -7.14 -14.83
C THR A 178 4.13 -8.14 -14.35
N LEU A 179 4.00 -8.33 -13.04
CA LEU A 179 3.01 -9.23 -12.43
C LEU A 179 1.90 -8.43 -11.76
N GLY A 180 1.28 -7.53 -12.52
CA GLY A 180 0.20 -6.67 -12.05
C GLY A 180 -1.14 -7.40 -11.95
N ILE A 181 -2.16 -6.68 -11.50
CA ILE A 181 -3.55 -7.14 -11.55
C ILE A 181 -3.96 -7.30 -13.03
N GLY A 182 -4.64 -8.39 -13.35
CA GLY A 182 -5.09 -8.78 -14.69
C GLY A 182 -3.98 -9.25 -15.63
N THR A 183 -2.71 -9.27 -15.21
CA THR A 183 -1.60 -9.45 -16.17
C THR A 183 -1.52 -10.88 -16.71
N LYS A 184 -1.44 -11.00 -18.04
CA LYS A 184 -1.24 -12.27 -18.75
C LYS A 184 0.13 -12.28 -19.44
N ILE A 185 0.81 -13.40 -19.35
CA ILE A 185 2.10 -13.66 -19.99
C ILE A 185 1.93 -14.88 -20.89
N LEU A 186 2.13 -14.70 -22.20
CA LEU A 186 1.81 -15.71 -23.23
C LEU A 186 0.38 -16.26 -23.06
N GLY A 187 -0.59 -15.37 -22.87
CA GLY A 187 -2.00 -15.72 -22.65
C GLY A 187 -2.34 -16.35 -21.30
N THR A 188 -1.35 -16.67 -20.46
CA THR A 188 -1.55 -17.27 -19.13
C THR A 188 -1.60 -16.19 -18.05
N LEU A 189 -2.61 -16.23 -17.18
CA LEU A 189 -2.68 -15.31 -16.04
C LEU A 189 -1.47 -15.49 -15.12
N MET A 190 -0.70 -14.42 -14.94
CA MET A 190 0.49 -14.38 -14.07
C MET A 190 0.48 -13.07 -13.28
N GLU A 191 -0.05 -13.15 -12.06
CA GLU A 191 -0.22 -12.00 -11.17
C GLU A 191 0.59 -12.21 -9.88
N GLY A 192 1.02 -11.10 -9.29
CA GLY A 192 1.84 -11.14 -8.10
C GLY A 192 1.63 -9.98 -7.13
N ILE A 193 0.59 -9.17 -7.29
CA ILE A 193 0.26 -8.10 -6.34
C ILE A 193 -1.19 -8.21 -5.89
N SER A 194 -1.44 -7.96 -4.60
CA SER A 194 -2.79 -7.89 -4.02
C SER A 194 -2.77 -7.20 -2.67
N ALA A 195 -3.93 -6.69 -2.23
CA ALA A 195 -4.15 -6.45 -0.81
C ALA A 195 -4.26 -7.78 -0.06
N SER A 196 -3.73 -7.87 1.17
CA SER A 196 -3.84 -9.09 1.97
C SER A 196 -5.29 -9.42 2.31
N THR A 197 -5.61 -10.71 2.31
CA THR A 197 -6.89 -11.28 2.73
C THR A 197 -6.74 -12.01 4.07
N LEU A 198 -7.86 -12.35 4.73
CA LEU A 198 -7.80 -13.21 5.92
C LEU A 198 -7.21 -14.61 5.61
N LYS A 199 -7.30 -15.07 4.36
CA LYS A 199 -6.66 -16.30 3.92
C LYS A 199 -5.15 -16.16 3.83
N ASP A 200 -4.66 -15.02 3.33
CA ASP A 200 -3.21 -14.75 3.34
C ASP A 200 -2.70 -14.71 4.80
N LEU A 201 -3.47 -14.10 5.71
CA LEU A 201 -3.15 -14.07 7.14
C LEU A 201 -3.06 -15.50 7.71
N ASP A 202 -4.01 -16.37 7.37
CA ASP A 202 -4.00 -17.76 7.79
C ASP A 202 -2.70 -18.47 7.38
N GLU A 203 -2.27 -18.29 6.13
CA GLU A 203 -1.02 -18.87 5.60
C GLU A 203 0.21 -18.39 6.39
N PHE A 204 0.31 -17.10 6.70
CA PHE A 204 1.45 -16.55 7.44
C PHE A 204 1.43 -16.91 8.93
N VAL A 205 0.25 -17.00 9.54
CA VAL A 205 0.12 -17.49 10.93
C VAL A 205 0.55 -18.96 11.02
N GLU A 206 0.17 -19.81 10.06
CA GLU A 206 0.61 -21.20 9.98
C GLU A 206 2.13 -21.33 9.78
N MET A 207 2.73 -20.46 8.96
CA MET A 207 4.19 -20.37 8.86
C MET A 207 4.82 -20.03 10.22
N GLY A 208 4.24 -19.08 10.95
CA GLY A 208 4.67 -18.75 12.31
C GLY A 208 4.61 -19.95 13.26
N VAL A 209 3.48 -20.67 13.31
CA VAL A 209 3.33 -21.88 14.13
C VAL A 209 4.39 -22.95 13.78
N ARG A 210 4.62 -23.20 12.49
CA ARG A 210 5.65 -24.14 12.04
C ARG A 210 7.05 -23.69 12.46
N ALA A 211 7.36 -22.39 12.35
CA ALA A 211 8.64 -21.84 12.77
C ALA A 211 8.84 -21.99 14.29
N GLU A 212 7.83 -21.73 15.12
CA GLU A 212 7.91 -21.93 16.56
C GLU A 212 8.17 -23.40 16.92
N LYS A 213 7.48 -24.34 16.25
CA LYS A 213 7.69 -25.78 16.44
C LYS A 213 9.08 -26.24 16.04
N LEU A 214 9.61 -25.76 14.91
CA LEU A 214 10.91 -26.18 14.39
C LEU A 214 12.08 -25.58 15.18
N THR A 215 11.93 -24.35 15.67
CA THR A 215 13.04 -23.60 16.29
C THR A 215 12.97 -23.55 17.81
N GLY A 216 11.82 -23.86 18.40
CA GLY A 216 11.55 -23.66 19.83
C GLY A 216 11.49 -22.19 20.26
N LYS A 217 11.57 -21.24 19.33
CA LYS A 217 11.55 -19.80 19.61
C LYS A 217 10.17 -19.23 19.33
N LYS A 218 9.69 -18.35 20.20
CA LYS A 218 8.44 -17.62 19.99
C LYS A 218 8.59 -16.62 18.83
N VAL A 219 7.63 -16.61 17.92
CA VAL A 219 7.57 -15.75 16.73
C VAL A 219 6.26 -14.97 16.70
N LEU A 220 5.13 -15.64 16.95
CA LEU A 220 3.80 -15.03 16.93
C LEU A 220 3.59 -14.15 18.18
N PRO A 221 2.97 -12.96 18.06
CA PRO A 221 2.80 -12.06 19.21
C PRO A 221 1.72 -12.53 20.20
N MET A 222 0.83 -13.43 19.79
CA MET A 222 -0.24 -14.00 20.60
C MET A 222 -0.69 -15.36 20.00
N PRO A 223 -1.60 -16.12 20.64
CA PRO A 223 -2.10 -17.36 20.08
C PRO A 223 -2.69 -17.20 18.66
N PRO A 224 -2.50 -18.18 17.75
CA PRO A 224 -2.97 -18.11 16.35
C PRO A 224 -4.42 -17.66 16.19
N ASP A 225 -5.35 -18.22 16.97
CA ASP A 225 -6.77 -17.90 16.86
C ASP A 225 -7.06 -16.46 17.29
N GLN A 226 -6.35 -15.96 18.30
CA GLN A 226 -6.48 -14.57 18.75
C GLN A 226 -5.95 -13.58 17.72
N ILE A 227 -4.88 -13.91 16.99
CA ILE A 227 -4.38 -13.10 15.87
C ILE A 227 -5.49 -12.95 14.82
N LYS A 228 -6.03 -14.08 14.35
CA LYS A 228 -7.05 -14.13 13.30
C LYS A 228 -8.32 -13.38 13.71
N GLU A 229 -8.79 -13.61 14.93
CA GLU A 229 -9.97 -12.94 15.45
C GLU A 229 -9.76 -11.43 15.61
N THR A 230 -8.59 -10.99 16.09
CA THR A 230 -8.29 -9.57 16.27
C THR A 230 -8.19 -8.84 14.93
N VAL A 231 -7.51 -9.42 13.93
CA VAL A 231 -7.43 -8.81 12.59
C VAL A 231 -8.80 -8.78 11.93
N LYS A 232 -9.57 -9.86 12.04
CA LYS A 232 -10.95 -9.90 11.51
C LYS A 232 -11.83 -8.81 12.14
N LYS A 233 -11.88 -8.72 13.47
CA LYS A 233 -12.65 -7.69 14.19
C LYS A 233 -12.26 -6.27 13.80
N MET A 234 -10.97 -6.00 13.65
CA MET A 234 -10.48 -4.69 13.20
C MET A 234 -10.92 -4.40 11.75
N ARG A 235 -10.86 -5.37 10.82
CA ARG A 235 -11.31 -5.13 9.44
C ARG A 235 -12.83 -4.95 9.34
N GLU A 236 -13.59 -5.65 10.18
CA GLU A 236 -15.05 -5.53 10.28
C GLU A 236 -15.49 -4.20 10.92
N SER A 237 -14.64 -3.54 11.71
CA SER A 237 -14.93 -2.21 12.26
C SER A 237 -14.71 -1.08 11.24
N VAL A 238 -14.02 -1.36 10.13
CA VAL A 238 -13.88 -0.43 9.01
C VAL A 238 -15.16 -0.44 8.18
N ALA A 239 -15.62 0.76 7.79
CA ALA A 239 -16.86 0.92 7.05
C ALA A 239 -16.87 0.06 5.76
N PRO A 240 -17.94 -0.74 5.50
CA PRO A 240 -17.96 -1.70 4.40
C PRO A 240 -17.65 -1.10 3.02
N TRP A 241 -18.06 0.15 2.79
CA TRP A 241 -17.84 0.85 1.53
C TRP A 241 -16.35 1.01 1.17
N ILE A 242 -15.44 0.95 2.14
CA ILE A 242 -13.98 1.03 1.88
C ILE A 242 -13.52 -0.23 1.12
N TRP A 243 -14.01 -1.39 1.54
CA TRP A 243 -13.71 -2.66 0.88
C TRP A 243 -14.38 -2.75 -0.49
N GLU A 244 -15.60 -2.22 -0.62
CA GLU A 244 -16.30 -2.09 -1.91
C GLU A 244 -15.51 -1.22 -2.90
N ALA A 245 -15.06 -0.03 -2.47
CA ALA A 245 -14.26 0.88 -3.30
C ALA A 245 -12.95 0.23 -3.77
N ALA A 246 -12.25 -0.44 -2.84
CA ALA A 246 -11.02 -1.15 -3.16
C ALA A 246 -11.26 -2.28 -4.16
N LYS A 247 -12.37 -3.03 -4.02
CA LYS A 247 -12.73 -4.11 -4.94
C LYS A 247 -13.11 -3.57 -6.32
N GLU A 248 -13.88 -2.50 -6.37
CA GLU A 248 -14.23 -1.84 -7.64
C GLU A 248 -12.98 -1.35 -8.38
N LEU A 249 -12.02 -0.73 -7.66
CA LEU A 249 -10.76 -0.32 -8.26
C LEU A 249 -9.96 -1.51 -8.81
N GLU A 250 -9.85 -2.60 -8.04
CA GLU A 250 -9.19 -3.83 -8.47
C GLU A 250 -9.80 -4.37 -9.76
N ASP A 251 -11.13 -4.44 -9.83
CA ASP A 251 -11.85 -4.96 -10.99
C ASP A 251 -11.70 -4.03 -12.21
N LYS A 252 -11.73 -2.72 -12.01
CA LYS A 252 -11.46 -1.72 -13.06
C LYS A 252 -10.04 -1.84 -13.62
N ILE A 253 -9.05 -2.02 -12.76
CA ILE A 253 -7.66 -2.26 -13.21
C ILE A 253 -7.58 -3.56 -13.98
N ARG A 254 -8.19 -4.64 -13.46
CA ARG A 254 -8.22 -5.96 -14.08
C ARG A 254 -8.86 -5.94 -15.47
N ASN A 255 -9.90 -5.14 -15.66
CA ASN A 255 -10.63 -5.02 -16.91
C ASN A 255 -10.01 -3.98 -17.88
N GLY A 256 -8.94 -3.28 -17.47
CA GLY A 256 -8.33 -2.22 -18.27
C GLY A 256 -9.16 -0.94 -18.37
N GLU A 257 -10.18 -0.77 -17.52
CA GLU A 257 -10.97 0.47 -17.43
C GLU A 257 -10.20 1.60 -16.76
N VAL A 258 -9.18 1.25 -15.96
CA VAL A 258 -8.39 2.17 -15.18
C VAL A 258 -6.92 1.76 -15.21
N GLU A 259 -6.04 2.72 -15.47
CA GLU A 259 -4.59 2.52 -15.52
C GLU A 259 -3.90 3.28 -14.38
N VAL A 260 -3.04 2.58 -13.62
CA VAL A 260 -2.23 3.18 -12.56
C VAL A 260 -0.98 3.81 -13.17
N PRO A 261 -0.65 5.09 -12.88
CA PRO A 261 0.53 5.73 -13.45
C PRO A 261 1.83 4.98 -13.11
N CYS A 262 2.59 4.62 -14.14
CA CYS A 262 3.88 3.93 -14.00
C CYS A 262 5.03 4.90 -14.30
N VAL A 263 5.70 5.36 -13.24
CA VAL A 263 6.66 6.48 -13.30
C VAL A 263 8.10 6.01 -13.08
N PHE A 264 8.99 6.31 -14.04
CA PHE A 264 10.41 5.93 -14.01
C PHE A 264 11.38 7.05 -14.43
N THR A 265 10.89 8.22 -14.82
CA THR A 265 11.75 9.36 -15.21
C THR A 265 11.55 10.53 -14.27
N LYS A 266 12.58 11.37 -14.16
CA LYS A 266 12.58 12.53 -13.26
C LYS A 266 11.48 13.52 -13.63
N GLU A 267 11.28 13.75 -14.92
CA GLU A 267 10.25 14.65 -15.45
C GLU A 267 8.85 14.16 -15.07
N LYS A 268 8.60 12.85 -15.19
CA LYS A 268 7.29 12.27 -14.85
C LYS A 268 7.01 12.31 -13.34
N ILE A 269 8.01 12.02 -12.50
CA ILE A 269 7.81 12.10 -11.04
C ILE A 269 7.56 13.55 -10.60
N ASP A 270 8.26 14.52 -11.20
CA ASP A 270 8.09 15.94 -10.88
C ASP A 270 6.71 16.45 -11.33
N TYR A 271 6.23 16.02 -12.50
CA TYR A 271 4.85 16.28 -12.93
C TYR A 271 3.83 15.76 -11.92
N TRP A 272 3.88 14.48 -11.56
CA TRP A 272 2.90 13.90 -10.63
C TRP A 272 3.01 14.48 -9.21
N ARG A 273 4.22 14.84 -8.75
CA ARG A 273 4.40 15.56 -7.47
C ARG A 273 3.81 16.96 -7.51
N SER A 274 3.87 17.65 -8.65
CA SER A 274 3.23 18.97 -8.80
C SER A 274 1.71 18.90 -8.68
N ILE A 275 1.10 17.75 -8.98
CA ILE A 275 -0.36 17.57 -8.98
C ILE A 275 -0.87 16.93 -7.68
N LEU A 276 -0.18 15.91 -7.17
CA LEU A 276 -0.65 15.08 -6.06
C LEU A 276 0.17 15.26 -4.77
N GLY A 277 1.36 15.86 -4.87
CA GLY A 277 2.30 16.04 -3.75
C GLY A 277 1.90 17.12 -2.76
#